data_AF-A0A8X7UP95-F1
#
_entry.id   AF-A0A8X7UP95-F1
#
_cell.length_a   1.000
_cell.length_b   1.000
_cell.length_c   1.000
_cell.angle_alpha   90.00
_cell.angle_beta   90.00
_cell.angle_gamma   90.00
#
_symmetry.space_group_name_H-M   'P 1'
#
loop_
_entity.id
_entity.type
_entity.pdbx_description
1 polymer ?
#
loop_
_entity_poly.entity_id
_entity_poly.type
_entity_poly.pdbx_seq_one_letter_code
_entity_poly.pdbx_strand_id
1 'polypeptide(L)'
;MSVQRVSTDSISSLPDEVLGKVLSLLPTKQAASTSVLSKRWRNLLSLVDSLDLSDDATATGDPRGFPDFVDKTLALLRNSSIIKRFSLRCEHTHDASRVDNWIRTVLERRSFSELHLESEYIHVIETKSFASDTLVKMRKKKMMMMIVFLGLVHRVTDRCGDACVCVAKEEEVCCLSTCQVKVLKVSGYRGTRRELNQMKHFLGNLKCLETVKVGVEVENHREDKNVNKNYQRITNALTKLPIASSNPFLLIYPLCN
;
A
#
# COMPACT_ATOMS: atom_id res chain seq x y z
N MET A 1 5.76 -15.06 -58.66
CA MET A 1 4.74 -14.77 -57.63
C MET A 1 5.38 -14.92 -56.27
N SER A 2 5.77 -13.81 -55.65
CA SER A 2 6.47 -13.81 -54.36
C SER A 2 5.42 -14.02 -53.26
N VAL A 3 5.47 -15.17 -52.59
CA VAL A 3 4.64 -15.41 -51.40
C VAL A 3 5.17 -14.52 -50.28
N GLN A 4 4.53 -13.38 -50.05
CA GLN A 4 4.71 -12.62 -48.82
C GLN A 4 4.22 -13.52 -47.67
N ARG A 5 5.16 -14.13 -46.94
CA ARG A 5 4.88 -14.58 -45.57
C ARG A 5 4.57 -13.33 -44.77
N VAL A 6 3.29 -13.02 -44.62
CA VAL A 6 2.84 -12.17 -43.53
C VAL A 6 3.21 -12.95 -42.27
N SER A 7 4.31 -12.56 -41.62
CA SER A 7 4.63 -13.05 -40.29
C SER A 7 3.55 -12.50 -39.37
N THR A 8 2.42 -13.19 -39.33
CA THR A 8 1.32 -12.89 -38.42
C THR A 8 1.89 -13.05 -37.04
N ASP A 9 2.01 -11.93 -36.33
CA ASP A 9 2.49 -11.90 -34.96
C ASP A 9 1.65 -12.89 -34.15
N SER A 10 2.28 -14.00 -33.77
CA SER A 10 1.62 -15.14 -33.14
C SER A 10 1.13 -14.79 -31.73
N ILE A 11 1.64 -13.70 -31.15
CA ILE A 11 1.14 -13.17 -29.88
C ILE A 11 -0.16 -12.39 -30.13
N SER A 12 -0.22 -11.62 -31.22
CA SER A 12 -1.42 -10.88 -31.62
C SER A 12 -2.60 -11.77 -32.03
N SER A 13 -2.40 -13.07 -32.31
CA SER A 13 -3.49 -14.01 -32.60
C SER A 13 -4.08 -14.69 -31.35
N LEU A 14 -3.47 -14.53 -30.17
CA LEU A 14 -3.96 -15.14 -28.93
C LEU A 14 -5.27 -14.47 -28.45
N PRO A 15 -6.18 -15.18 -27.76
CA PRO A 15 -7.38 -14.60 -27.13
C PRO A 15 -7.05 -13.60 -26.02
N ASP A 16 -7.97 -12.66 -25.77
CA ASP A 16 -7.81 -11.61 -24.75
C ASP A 16 -7.62 -12.19 -23.34
N GLU A 17 -8.27 -13.30 -23.02
CA GLU A 17 -8.16 -13.99 -21.74
C GLU A 17 -6.75 -14.55 -21.51
N VAL A 18 -6.09 -15.01 -22.58
CA VAL A 18 -4.73 -15.54 -22.52
C VAL A 18 -3.74 -14.38 -22.36
N LEU A 19 -3.91 -13.32 -23.15
CA LEU A 19 -3.06 -12.13 -23.06
C LEU A 19 -3.22 -11.43 -21.70
N GLY A 20 -4.43 -11.36 -21.16
CA GLY A 20 -4.69 -10.86 -19.81
C GLY A 20 -3.97 -11.67 -18.73
N LYS A 21 -3.99 -13.01 -18.83
CA LYS A 21 -3.20 -13.88 -17.95
C LYS A 21 -1.70 -13.62 -18.07
N VAL A 22 -1.17 -13.47 -19.29
CA VAL A 22 0.24 -13.12 -19.49
C VAL A 22 0.57 -11.79 -18.81
N LEU A 23 -0.25 -10.75 -19.01
CA LEU A 23 -0.05 -9.45 -18.36
C LEU A 23 -0.11 -9.53 -16.82
N SER A 24 -0.97 -10.39 -16.26
CA SER A 24 -1.06 -10.59 -14.81
C SER A 24 0.18 -11.25 -14.19
N LEU A 25 1.00 -11.93 -15.01
CA LEU A 25 2.25 -12.56 -14.59
C LEU A 25 3.46 -11.62 -14.73
N LEU A 26 3.30 -10.48 -15.41
CA LEU A 26 4.37 -9.51 -15.59
C LEU A 26 4.42 -8.53 -14.41
N PRO A 27 5.62 -8.02 -14.08
CA PRO A 27 5.74 -6.81 -13.26
C PRO A 27 4.86 -5.70 -13.83
N THR A 28 4.16 -4.95 -12.96
CA THR A 28 3.18 -3.94 -13.40
C THR A 28 3.79 -2.88 -14.33
N LYS A 29 5.06 -2.52 -14.14
CA LYS A 29 5.81 -1.66 -15.07
C LYS A 29 5.83 -2.24 -16.49
N GLN A 30 6.24 -3.49 -16.62
CA GLN A 30 6.31 -4.17 -17.93
C GLN A 30 4.93 -4.34 -18.54
N ALA A 31 3.94 -4.76 -17.75
CA ALA A 31 2.56 -4.86 -18.20
C ALA A 31 2.07 -3.50 -18.75
N ALA A 32 2.21 -2.42 -17.97
CA ALA A 32 1.79 -1.07 -18.36
C ALA A 32 2.50 -0.59 -19.64
N SER A 33 3.79 -0.91 -19.81
CA SER A 33 4.55 -0.59 -21.02
C SER A 33 3.98 -1.24 -22.29
N THR A 34 3.30 -2.40 -22.20
CA THR A 34 2.67 -3.03 -23.38
C THR A 34 1.51 -2.21 -23.95
N SER A 35 0.95 -1.25 -23.19
CA SER A 35 -0.16 -0.38 -23.63
C SER A 35 0.15 0.48 -24.85
N VAL A 36 1.44 0.66 -25.16
CA VAL A 36 1.90 1.42 -26.34
C VAL A 36 1.88 0.56 -27.61
N LEU A 37 1.85 -0.78 -27.47
CA LEU A 37 1.91 -1.71 -28.61
C LEU A 37 0.65 -1.63 -29.46
N SER A 38 -0.53 -1.58 -28.83
CA SER A 38 -1.80 -1.35 -29.54
C SER A 38 -2.93 -0.95 -28.58
N LYS A 39 -4.06 -0.50 -29.15
CA LYS A 39 -5.30 -0.25 -28.40
C LYS A 39 -5.80 -1.50 -27.66
N ARG A 40 -5.54 -2.70 -28.22
CA ARG A 40 -5.91 -3.98 -27.61
C ARG A 40 -5.14 -4.21 -26.31
N TRP A 41 -3.81 -4.11 -26.34
CA TRP A 41 -2.95 -4.25 -25.15
C TRP A 41 -3.29 -3.22 -24.06
N ARG A 42 -3.64 -2.00 -24.46
CA ARG A 42 -4.14 -0.98 -23.53
C ARG A 42 -5.42 -1.42 -22.81
N ASN A 43 -6.38 -2.01 -23.53
CA ASN A 43 -7.63 -2.48 -22.93
C ASN A 43 -7.42 -3.72 -22.06
N LEU A 44 -6.48 -4.59 -22.44
CA LEU A 44 -6.14 -5.80 -21.70
C LEU A 44 -5.57 -5.52 -20.31
N LEU A 45 -4.93 -4.36 -20.10
CA LEU A 45 -4.51 -3.95 -18.75
C LEU A 45 -5.66 -3.88 -17.75
N SER A 46 -6.89 -3.65 -18.22
CA SER A 46 -8.06 -3.68 -17.35
C SER A 46 -8.34 -5.06 -16.72
N LEU A 47 -7.75 -6.13 -17.28
CA LEU A 47 -7.82 -7.52 -16.79
C LEU A 47 -6.79 -7.85 -15.69
N VAL A 48 -5.90 -6.92 -15.37
CA VAL A 48 -4.96 -7.08 -14.25
C VAL A 48 -5.66 -6.70 -12.94
N ASP A 49 -5.78 -7.64 -12.00
CA ASP A 49 -6.43 -7.43 -10.70
C ASP A 49 -5.46 -7.01 -9.57
N SER A 50 -4.18 -6.91 -9.89
CA SER A 50 -3.12 -6.62 -8.93
C SER A 50 -2.09 -5.65 -9.48
N LEU A 51 -1.85 -4.55 -8.77
CA LEU A 51 -0.83 -3.55 -9.12
C LEU A 51 0.31 -3.57 -8.12
N ASP A 52 1.54 -3.63 -8.62
CA ASP A 52 2.78 -3.54 -7.83
C ASP A 52 3.68 -2.45 -8.38
N LEU A 53 3.73 -1.32 -7.67
CA LEU A 53 4.37 -0.10 -8.09
C LEU A 53 5.53 0.19 -7.13
N SER A 54 6.75 -0.03 -7.60
CA SER A 54 7.97 0.25 -6.83
C SER A 54 8.73 1.44 -7.39
N ASP A 55 9.18 2.31 -6.49
CA ASP A 55 10.06 3.44 -6.75
C ASP A 55 11.54 3.02 -6.68
N ASP A 56 11.91 1.96 -7.39
CA ASP A 56 13.30 1.55 -7.52
C ASP A 56 14.01 2.41 -8.58
N ALA A 57 15.05 3.13 -8.16
CA ALA A 57 15.84 4.00 -9.06
C ALA A 57 16.47 3.24 -10.24
N THR A 58 16.65 1.92 -10.09
CA THR A 58 17.24 1.03 -11.10
C THR A 58 16.34 0.79 -12.31
N ALA A 59 15.02 0.98 -12.20
CA ALA A 59 14.07 0.67 -13.26
C ALA A 59 13.67 1.88 -14.12
N THR A 60 13.77 3.12 -13.62
CA THR A 60 13.34 4.33 -14.35
C THR A 60 14.49 5.20 -14.84
N GLY A 61 15.71 5.04 -14.31
CA GLY A 61 16.86 5.90 -14.62
C GLY A 61 16.74 7.34 -14.09
N ASP A 62 15.53 7.78 -13.74
CA ASP A 62 15.21 9.05 -13.08
C ASP A 62 14.12 8.83 -11.99
N PRO A 63 14.42 9.05 -10.70
CA PRO A 63 13.45 8.98 -9.60
C PRO A 63 12.24 9.94 -9.79
N ARG A 64 12.41 11.02 -10.58
CA ARG A 64 11.32 11.98 -10.85
C ARG A 64 10.24 11.42 -11.77
N GLY A 65 10.53 10.34 -12.50
CA GLY A 65 9.57 9.72 -13.42
C GLY A 65 8.55 8.80 -12.74
N PHE A 66 8.82 8.34 -11.52
CA PHE A 66 7.95 7.39 -10.83
C PHE A 66 6.53 7.95 -10.58
N PRO A 67 6.36 9.17 -10.03
CA PRO A 67 5.03 9.73 -9.84
C PRO A 67 4.21 9.85 -11.13
N ASP A 68 4.84 10.26 -12.24
CA ASP A 68 4.18 10.37 -13.54
C ASP A 68 3.78 8.99 -14.08
N PHE A 69 4.62 7.98 -13.84
CA PHE A 69 4.31 6.60 -14.19
C PHE A 69 3.10 6.07 -13.42
N VAL A 70 3.02 6.33 -12.11
CA VAL A 70 1.87 5.92 -11.28
C VAL A 70 0.59 6.61 -11.77
N ASP A 71 0.63 7.92 -12.01
CA ASP A 71 -0.53 8.67 -12.53
C ASP A 71 -1.01 8.13 -13.88
N LYS A 72 -0.09 7.92 -14.81
CA LYS A 72 -0.42 7.36 -16.13
C LYS A 72 -1.00 5.96 -16.01
N THR A 73 -0.44 5.12 -15.14
CA THR A 73 -0.92 3.74 -14.92
C THR A 73 -2.33 3.74 -14.34
N LEU A 74 -2.60 4.55 -13.32
CA LEU A 74 -3.94 4.67 -12.74
C LEU A 74 -4.95 5.24 -13.74
N ALA A 75 -4.54 6.21 -14.58
CA ALA A 75 -5.36 6.76 -15.64
C ALA A 75 -5.72 5.73 -16.73
N LEU A 76 -4.76 4.88 -17.14
CA LEU A 76 -5.01 3.77 -18.05
C LEU A 76 -6.01 2.77 -17.47
N LEU A 77 -5.96 2.57 -16.16
CA LEU A 77 -6.79 1.63 -15.43
C LEU A 77 -8.09 2.24 -14.89
N ARG A 78 -8.46 3.46 -15.30
CA ARG A 78 -9.62 4.20 -14.76
C ARG A 78 -10.92 3.41 -14.86
N ASN A 79 -11.08 2.64 -15.93
CA ASN A 79 -12.29 1.85 -16.18
C ASN A 79 -12.19 0.40 -15.68
N SER A 80 -11.07 -0.01 -15.09
CA SER A 80 -10.91 -1.36 -14.56
C SER A 80 -11.69 -1.52 -13.25
N SER A 81 -12.65 -2.42 -13.27
CA SER A 81 -13.52 -2.73 -12.13
C SER A 81 -13.03 -3.92 -11.30
N ILE A 82 -11.86 -4.49 -11.60
CA ILE A 82 -11.41 -5.77 -10.99
C ILE A 82 -10.18 -5.64 -10.10
N ILE A 83 -9.56 -4.45 -9.97
CA ILE A 83 -8.37 -4.27 -9.13
C ILE A 83 -8.72 -4.59 -7.67
N LYS A 84 -8.15 -5.67 -7.17
CA LYS A 84 -8.28 -6.17 -5.80
C LYS A 84 -7.11 -5.76 -4.94
N ARG A 85 -5.90 -5.76 -5.51
CA ARG A 85 -4.65 -5.50 -4.79
C ARG A 85 -3.91 -4.31 -5.37
N PHE A 86 -3.44 -3.43 -4.50
CA PHE A 86 -2.55 -2.31 -4.83
C PHE A 86 -1.38 -2.31 -3.84
N SER A 87 -0.19 -2.42 -4.38
CA SER A 87 1.09 -2.38 -3.68
C SER A 87 1.85 -1.17 -4.16
N LEU A 88 2.21 -0.28 -3.25
CA LEU A 88 3.01 0.90 -3.51
C LEU A 88 4.23 0.87 -2.59
N ARG A 89 5.41 0.78 -3.19
CA ARG A 89 6.71 0.88 -2.54
C ARG A 89 7.37 2.19 -2.92
N CYS A 90 7.57 3.09 -1.96
CA CYS A 90 8.22 4.38 -2.14
C CYS A 90 9.57 4.40 -1.41
N GLU A 91 10.67 4.28 -2.15
CA GLU A 91 12.03 4.46 -1.63
C GLU A 91 12.37 5.94 -1.42
N HIS A 92 11.78 6.85 -2.20
CA HIS A 92 12.01 8.29 -2.09
C HIS A 92 10.80 9.04 -1.52
N THR A 93 11.03 10.27 -1.07
CA THR A 93 9.97 11.19 -0.63
C THR A 93 9.21 11.74 -1.84
N HIS A 94 7.90 11.51 -1.88
CA HIS A 94 6.98 12.05 -2.90
C HIS A 94 5.99 13.02 -2.27
N ASP A 95 5.38 13.87 -3.09
CA ASP A 95 4.32 14.79 -2.64
C ASP A 95 3.17 14.01 -1.99
N ALA A 96 2.85 14.36 -0.73
CA ALA A 96 1.84 13.67 0.08
C ALA A 96 0.46 13.68 -0.59
N SER A 97 0.05 14.83 -1.16
CA SER A 97 -1.25 14.97 -1.82
C SER A 97 -1.38 14.06 -3.04
N ARG A 98 -0.25 13.81 -3.73
CA ARG A 98 -0.21 12.93 -4.90
C ARG A 98 -0.32 11.47 -4.49
N VAL A 99 0.39 11.04 -3.45
CA VAL A 99 0.28 9.70 -2.88
C VAL A 99 -1.13 9.44 -2.35
N ASP A 100 -1.72 10.41 -1.64
CA ASP A 100 -3.08 10.33 -1.14
C ASP A 100 -4.10 10.20 -2.27
N ASN A 101 -3.88 10.92 -3.37
CA ASN A 101 -4.72 10.80 -4.56
C ASN A 101 -4.65 9.40 -5.19
N TRP A 102 -3.46 8.77 -5.22
CA TRP A 102 -3.31 7.39 -5.71
C TRP A 102 -4.07 6.40 -4.85
N ILE A 103 -3.88 6.48 -3.53
CA ILE A 103 -4.54 5.63 -2.55
C ILE A 103 -6.06 5.82 -2.65
N ARG A 104 -6.55 7.07 -2.68
CA ARG A 104 -7.97 7.37 -2.85
C ARG A 104 -8.54 6.77 -4.14
N THR A 105 -7.83 6.91 -5.26
CA THR A 105 -8.25 6.40 -6.56
C THR A 105 -8.43 4.87 -6.57
N VAL A 106 -7.62 4.12 -5.80
CA VAL A 106 -7.78 2.67 -5.70
C VAL A 106 -8.83 2.26 -4.67
N LEU A 107 -8.91 2.97 -3.55
CA LEU A 107 -9.92 2.74 -2.50
C LEU A 107 -11.35 2.99 -2.97
N GLU A 108 -11.55 3.91 -3.93
CA GLU A 108 -12.86 4.19 -4.53
C GLU A 108 -13.35 3.07 -5.47
N ARG A 109 -12.54 2.05 -5.74
CA ARG A 109 -12.91 0.94 -6.61
C ARG A 109 -13.72 -0.11 -5.87
N ARG A 110 -14.82 -0.56 -6.49
CA ARG A 110 -15.79 -1.51 -5.89
C ARG A 110 -15.23 -2.90 -5.53
N SER A 111 -14.10 -3.30 -6.11
CA SER A 111 -13.50 -4.64 -5.95
C SER A 111 -12.23 -4.64 -5.08
N PHE A 112 -11.80 -3.49 -4.59
CA PHE A 112 -10.52 -3.31 -3.92
C PHE A 112 -10.46 -3.86 -2.49
N SER A 113 -9.62 -4.86 -2.23
CA SER A 113 -9.53 -5.53 -0.93
C SER A 113 -8.18 -5.39 -0.21
N GLU A 114 -7.09 -5.15 -0.94
CA GLU A 114 -5.74 -5.24 -0.38
C GLU A 114 -4.89 -4.03 -0.72
N LEU A 115 -4.46 -3.30 0.31
CA LEU A 115 -3.58 -2.14 0.23
C LEU A 115 -2.25 -2.46 0.90
N HIS A 116 -1.18 -2.52 0.14
CA HIS A 116 0.17 -2.71 0.63
C HIS A 116 0.94 -1.41 0.43
N LEU A 117 1.45 -0.85 1.52
CA LEU A 117 2.20 0.40 1.51
C LEU A 117 3.54 0.17 2.18
N GLU A 118 4.58 0.33 1.40
CA GLU A 118 5.95 0.21 1.84
C GLU A 118 6.64 1.54 1.58
N SER A 119 7.23 2.14 2.61
CA SER A 119 8.09 3.28 2.37
C SER A 119 9.06 3.44 3.53
N GLU A 120 10.29 3.81 3.20
CA GLU A 120 11.29 4.21 4.19
C GLU A 120 10.97 5.58 4.82
N TYR A 121 10.03 6.32 4.21
CA TYR A 121 9.73 7.71 4.54
C TYR A 121 8.23 8.00 4.61
N ILE A 122 7.37 7.02 4.96
CA ILE A 122 5.89 7.15 4.91
C ILE A 122 5.46 8.53 5.42
N HIS A 123 5.18 9.44 4.47
CA HIS A 123 4.36 10.60 4.75
C HIS A 123 3.04 9.99 5.19
N VAL A 124 2.64 10.30 6.43
CA VAL A 124 1.39 9.79 7.00
C VAL A 124 0.33 10.06 5.96
N ILE A 125 -0.17 8.98 5.33
CA ILE A 125 -1.26 9.02 4.37
C ILE A 125 -2.27 9.94 5.01
N GLU A 126 -2.55 11.10 4.40
CA GLU A 126 -3.51 11.98 5.02
C GLU A 126 -4.78 11.15 5.11
N THR A 127 -5.22 10.98 6.34
CA THR A 127 -6.29 10.04 6.67
C THR A 127 -7.54 10.35 5.83
N LYS A 128 -7.64 11.57 5.29
CA LYS A 128 -8.67 12.10 4.39
C LYS A 128 -8.91 11.22 3.16
N SER A 129 -7.88 10.52 2.66
CA SER A 129 -8.04 9.53 1.59
C SER A 129 -8.98 8.37 1.97
N PHE A 130 -9.07 8.04 3.26
CA PHE A 130 -9.99 7.05 3.83
C PHE A 130 -11.34 7.65 4.29
N ALA A 131 -11.53 8.97 4.19
CA ALA A 131 -12.76 9.66 4.62
C ALA A 131 -13.89 9.61 3.60
N SER A 132 -13.63 9.17 2.37
CA SER A 132 -14.57 9.29 1.24
C SER A 132 -15.95 8.68 1.57
N ASP A 133 -17.02 9.43 1.22
CA ASP A 133 -18.43 8.98 1.27
C ASP A 133 -18.67 7.65 0.52
N THR A 134 -17.72 7.27 -0.33
CA THR A 134 -17.70 6.00 -1.05
C THR A 134 -17.37 4.81 -0.15
N LEU A 135 -16.47 4.95 0.83
CA LEU A 135 -16.23 3.94 1.87
C LEU A 135 -17.45 3.81 2.79
N VAL A 136 -18.19 4.90 3.00
CA VAL A 136 -19.52 4.87 3.65
C VAL A 136 -20.54 4.11 2.80
N LYS A 137 -20.54 4.20 1.47
CA LYS A 137 -21.36 3.33 0.61
C LYS A 137 -20.92 1.86 0.62
N MET A 138 -19.64 1.57 0.88
CA MET A 138 -19.12 0.21 1.05
C MET A 138 -19.63 -0.48 2.34
N ARG A 139 -20.30 0.25 3.26
CA ARG A 139 -20.93 -0.26 4.51
C ARG A 139 -21.81 -1.51 4.35
N LYS A 140 -22.31 -1.80 3.15
CA LYS A 140 -23.22 -2.93 2.90
C LYS A 140 -22.55 -4.22 2.41
N LYS A 141 -21.24 -4.20 2.09
CA LYS A 141 -20.55 -5.38 1.54
C LYS A 141 -19.46 -5.83 2.50
N LYS A 142 -19.48 -7.12 2.86
CA LYS A 142 -18.49 -7.80 3.71
C LYS A 142 -17.13 -7.85 2.97
N MET A 143 -16.46 -6.70 2.89
CA MET A 143 -15.16 -6.53 2.25
C MET A 143 -14.10 -6.56 3.33
N MET A 144 -13.05 -7.36 3.14
CA MET A 144 -11.91 -7.40 4.05
C MET A 144 -10.83 -6.49 3.51
N MET A 145 -10.66 -5.31 4.13
CA MET A 145 -9.58 -4.39 3.79
C MET A 145 -8.37 -4.68 4.67
N MET A 146 -7.25 -5.04 4.04
CA MET A 146 -5.95 -5.23 4.68
C MET A 146 -5.02 -4.06 4.34
N ILE A 147 -4.46 -3.43 5.37
CA ILE A 147 -3.35 -2.48 5.23
C ILE A 147 -2.08 -3.14 5.72
N VAL A 148 -1.06 -3.19 4.88
CA VAL A 148 0.28 -3.67 5.24
C VAL A 148 1.26 -2.52 5.23
N PHE A 149 1.95 -2.28 6.34
CA PHE A 149 3.07 -1.36 6.48
C PHE A 149 4.39 -2.13 6.62
N LEU A 150 5.43 -1.65 5.96
CA LEU A 150 6.82 -2.07 6.15
C LEU A 150 7.54 -0.87 6.78
N GLY A 151 7.68 -0.89 8.11
CA GLY A 151 8.11 0.23 8.94
C GLY A 151 6.98 1.23 9.29
N LEU A 152 7.20 2.03 10.34
CA LEU A 152 6.27 3.09 10.80
C LEU A 152 7.02 4.42 11.08
N VAL A 153 7.93 4.84 10.20
CA VAL A 153 8.74 6.05 10.47
C VAL A 153 8.72 7.05 9.31
N HIS A 154 8.17 8.23 9.61
CA HIS A 154 8.41 9.46 8.87
C HIS A 154 9.70 10.12 9.41
N ARG A 155 10.65 10.47 8.53
CA ARG A 155 11.86 11.24 8.90
C ARG A 155 11.51 12.72 8.88
N VAL A 156 11.43 13.34 10.06
CA VAL A 156 11.24 14.79 10.19
C VAL A 156 12.40 15.51 9.48
N THR A 157 12.10 16.29 8.46
CA THR A 157 13.02 17.19 7.76
C THR A 157 12.52 18.63 7.92
N ASP A 158 13.37 19.60 7.60
CA ASP A 158 13.02 21.02 7.51
C ASP A 158 11.93 21.33 6.47
N ARG A 159 11.61 20.36 5.59
CA ARG A 159 10.51 20.42 4.62
C ARG A 159 9.18 19.85 5.13
N CYS A 160 9.11 19.41 6.38
CA CYS A 160 7.85 18.95 6.96
C CYS A 160 6.91 20.14 7.19
N GLY A 161 5.81 20.19 6.43
CA GLY A 161 4.73 21.16 6.66
C GLY A 161 3.81 20.76 7.83
N ASP A 162 2.87 21.65 8.14
CA ASP A 162 1.86 21.53 9.21
C ASP A 162 0.95 20.28 9.13
N ALA A 163 0.97 19.55 8.03
CA ALA A 163 0.17 18.34 7.80
C ALA A 163 0.73 17.06 8.44
N CYS A 164 1.91 17.11 9.10
CA CYS A 164 2.50 15.96 9.79
C CYS A 164 1.66 15.60 11.03
N VAL A 165 1.06 14.40 11.06
CA VAL A 165 0.40 13.82 12.26
C VAL A 165 1.36 13.64 13.46
N CYS A 166 2.65 13.83 13.22
CA CYS A 166 3.76 13.88 14.18
C CYS A 166 3.67 15.10 15.11
N VAL A 167 2.98 16.15 14.67
CA VAL A 167 2.68 17.37 15.42
C VAL A 167 1.17 17.41 15.55
N ALA A 168 0.62 16.72 16.55
CA ALA A 168 -0.83 16.67 16.74
C ALA A 168 -1.39 18.09 16.91
N LYS A 169 -2.30 18.51 16.03
CA LYS A 169 -3.30 19.54 16.33
C LYS A 169 -4.53 18.80 16.85
N GLU A 170 -5.00 19.16 18.05
CA GLU A 170 -5.97 18.40 18.85
C GLU A 170 -7.44 18.43 18.34
N GLU A 171 -7.76 18.94 17.15
CA GLU A 171 -9.17 19.30 16.84
C GLU A 171 -9.77 18.83 15.50
N GLU A 172 -9.11 17.97 14.70
CA GLU A 172 -9.77 17.38 13.52
C GLU A 172 -10.19 15.92 13.75
N VAL A 173 -11.44 15.59 13.38
CA VAL A 173 -11.99 14.23 13.39
C VAL A 173 -11.15 13.36 12.46
N CYS A 174 -10.34 12.47 13.04
CA CYS A 174 -9.53 11.53 12.27
C CYS A 174 -10.43 10.55 11.51
N CYS A 175 -10.33 10.53 10.20
CA CYS A 175 -11.12 9.68 9.31
C CYS A 175 -10.67 8.21 9.27
N LEU A 176 -9.64 7.85 10.05
CA LEU A 176 -9.44 6.45 10.44
C LEU A 176 -10.64 5.92 11.25
N SER A 177 -11.37 6.79 11.96
CA SER A 177 -12.59 6.43 12.69
C SER A 177 -13.76 5.97 11.80
N THR A 178 -13.77 6.38 10.53
CA THR A 178 -14.76 5.96 9.53
C THR A 178 -14.22 4.86 8.60
N CYS A 179 -12.94 4.51 8.74
CA CYS A 179 -12.25 3.57 7.89
C CYS A 179 -12.60 2.11 8.23
N GLN A 180 -12.88 1.30 7.21
CA GLN A 180 -13.33 -0.11 7.35
C GLN A 180 -12.18 -1.12 7.34
N VAL A 181 -10.97 -0.71 7.77
CA VAL A 181 -9.82 -1.63 7.86
C VAL A 181 -10.13 -2.73 8.86
N LYS A 182 -10.04 -3.97 8.42
CA LYS A 182 -10.22 -5.15 9.28
C LYS A 182 -8.89 -5.74 9.72
N VAL A 183 -7.88 -5.65 8.86
CA VAL A 183 -6.55 -6.21 9.12
C VAL A 183 -5.50 -5.12 8.99
N LEU A 184 -4.78 -4.86 10.07
CA LEU A 184 -3.57 -4.03 10.06
C LEU A 184 -2.36 -4.94 10.22
N LYS A 185 -1.47 -4.98 9.24
CA LYS A 185 -0.18 -5.66 9.34
C LYS A 185 0.92 -4.60 9.34
N VAL A 186 1.83 -4.70 10.29
CA VAL A 186 3.05 -3.90 10.36
C VAL A 186 4.21 -4.87 10.43
N SER A 187 5.19 -4.71 9.56
CA SER A 187 6.43 -5.48 9.51
C SER A 187 7.62 -4.53 9.70
N GLY A 188 8.74 -5.02 10.23
CA GLY A 188 9.92 -4.19 10.50
C GLY A 188 9.69 -3.20 11.66
N TYR A 189 8.83 -3.53 12.62
CA TYR A 189 8.53 -2.63 13.74
C TYR A 189 9.69 -2.61 14.74
N ARG A 190 10.36 -1.47 14.92
CA ARG A 190 11.55 -1.35 15.77
C ARG A 190 11.23 -0.93 17.20
N GLY A 191 9.99 -0.52 17.47
CA GLY A 191 9.54 -0.10 18.79
C GLY A 191 10.06 1.26 19.24
N THR A 192 10.47 2.11 18.29
CA THR A 192 10.84 3.49 18.58
C THR A 192 9.62 4.26 19.12
N ARG A 193 9.87 5.36 19.86
CA ARG A 193 8.80 6.22 20.38
C ARG A 193 7.89 6.75 19.26
N ARG A 194 8.44 6.98 18.06
CA ARG A 194 7.68 7.45 16.89
C ARG A 194 6.73 6.38 16.38
N GLU A 195 7.21 5.17 16.16
CA GLU A 195 6.38 4.05 15.70
C GLU A 195 5.30 3.72 16.74
N LEU A 196 5.61 3.82 18.04
CA LEU A 196 4.64 3.62 19.12
C LEU A 196 3.53 4.68 19.11
N ASN A 197 3.88 5.94 18.87
CA ASN A 197 2.88 7.00 18.73
C ASN A 197 1.99 6.81 17.49
N GLN A 198 2.57 6.38 16.37
CA GLN A 198 1.80 6.06 15.17
C GLN A 198 0.87 4.87 15.40
N MET A 199 1.37 3.79 16.02
CA MET A 199 0.54 2.64 16.38
C MET A 199 -0.59 3.04 17.32
N LYS A 200 -0.31 3.88 18.33
CA LYS A 200 -1.35 4.45 19.22
C LYS A 200 -2.42 5.19 18.42
N HIS A 201 -2.02 5.97 17.42
CA HIS A 201 -2.94 6.69 16.56
C HIS A 201 -3.79 5.76 15.70
N PHE A 202 -3.19 4.74 15.06
CA PHE A 202 -3.94 3.78 14.25
C PHE A 202 -4.92 2.96 15.09
N LEU A 203 -4.45 2.35 16.18
CA LEU A 203 -5.30 1.52 17.05
C LEU A 203 -6.39 2.32 17.76
N GLY A 204 -6.08 3.56 18.15
CA GLY A 204 -7.03 4.47 18.79
C GLY A 204 -8.09 5.03 17.84
N ASN A 205 -7.92 4.92 16.51
CA ASN A 205 -8.89 5.44 15.55
C ASN A 205 -9.53 4.38 14.65
N LEU A 206 -8.87 3.26 14.32
CA LEU A 206 -9.44 2.23 13.43
C LEU A 206 -10.47 1.35 14.16
N LYS A 207 -11.73 1.77 14.16
CA LYS A 207 -12.83 1.12 14.91
C LYS A 207 -13.24 -0.26 14.36
N CYS A 208 -12.92 -0.58 13.11
CA CYS A 208 -13.31 -1.82 12.44
C CYS A 208 -12.25 -2.93 12.47
N LEU A 209 -11.14 -2.74 13.19
CA LEU A 209 -10.08 -3.75 13.25
C LEU A 209 -10.56 -5.05 13.88
N GLU A 210 -10.36 -6.14 13.16
CA GLU A 210 -10.56 -7.53 13.61
C GLU A 210 -9.21 -8.18 13.91
N THR A 211 -8.14 -7.78 13.23
CA THR A 211 -6.80 -8.37 13.37
C THR A 211 -5.70 -7.31 13.25
N VAL A 212 -4.71 -7.39 14.12
CA VAL A 212 -3.48 -6.60 14.08
C VAL A 212 -2.29 -7.54 14.12
N LYS A 213 -1.42 -7.49 13.11
CA LYS A 213 -0.21 -8.32 13.00
C LYS A 213 1.02 -7.42 13.06
N VAL A 214 1.88 -7.58 14.06
CA VAL A 214 3.11 -6.79 14.20
C VAL A 214 4.33 -7.70 14.17
N GLY A 215 5.09 -7.62 13.09
CA GLY A 215 6.41 -8.23 12.96
C GLY A 215 7.46 -7.29 13.53
N VAL A 216 8.08 -7.67 14.66
CA VAL A 216 9.09 -6.89 15.36
C VAL A 216 10.46 -7.20 14.77
N GLU A 217 11.20 -6.17 14.39
CA GLU A 217 12.57 -6.35 13.89
C GLU A 217 13.51 -6.69 15.06
N VAL A 218 14.27 -7.77 14.90
CA VAL A 218 15.15 -8.31 15.93
C VAL A 218 16.59 -8.23 15.44
N GLU A 219 17.40 -7.31 15.99
CA GLU A 219 18.81 -7.18 15.61
C GLU A 219 19.62 -8.38 16.11
N ASN A 220 20.19 -9.17 15.18
CA ASN A 220 21.02 -10.34 15.44
C ASN A 220 22.46 -9.93 15.85
N HIS A 221 22.62 -9.26 16.99
CA HIS A 221 23.93 -9.09 17.61
C HIS A 221 24.10 -10.08 18.74
N ARG A 222 25.17 -10.88 18.66
CA ARG A 222 25.53 -11.99 19.55
C ARG A 222 25.45 -11.59 21.03
N GLU A 223 24.27 -11.74 21.65
CA GLU A 223 24.01 -11.79 23.09
C GLU A 223 22.49 -12.01 23.34
N ASP A 224 22.07 -13.27 23.48
CA ASP A 224 20.66 -13.72 23.56
C ASP A 224 19.79 -13.06 24.65
N LYS A 225 20.39 -12.45 25.68
CA LYS A 225 19.65 -11.84 26.80
C LYS A 225 19.10 -10.45 26.46
N ASN A 226 19.77 -9.67 25.62
CA ASN A 226 19.35 -8.29 25.30
C ASN A 226 18.25 -8.26 24.24
N VAL A 227 18.32 -9.21 23.30
CA VAL A 227 17.36 -9.38 22.21
C VAL A 227 15.96 -9.71 22.74
N ASN A 228 15.86 -10.71 23.63
CA ASN A 228 14.59 -11.09 24.28
C ASN A 228 14.02 -9.93 25.12
N LYS A 229 14.89 -9.15 25.78
CA LYS A 229 14.49 -7.98 26.56
C LYS A 229 13.88 -6.88 25.70
N ASN A 230 14.43 -6.61 24.51
CA ASN A 230 13.86 -5.62 23.60
C ASN A 230 12.51 -6.08 23.02
N TYR A 231 12.42 -7.33 22.55
CA TYR A 231 11.17 -7.90 22.05
C TYR A 231 10.06 -7.86 23.11
N GLN A 232 10.37 -8.25 24.35
CA GLN A 232 9.43 -8.17 25.48
C GLN A 232 9.01 -6.73 25.77
N ARG A 233 9.96 -5.79 25.78
CA ARG A 233 9.67 -4.36 26.00
C ARG A 233 8.71 -3.82 24.94
N ILE A 234 8.95 -4.15 23.67
CA ILE A 234 8.11 -3.76 22.54
C ILE A 234 6.72 -4.37 22.66
N THR A 235 6.66 -5.68 22.91
CA THR A 235 5.41 -6.42 23.09
C THR A 235 4.57 -5.82 24.22
N ASN A 236 5.18 -5.57 25.39
CA ASN A 236 4.52 -4.96 26.53
C ASN A 236 4.02 -3.53 26.27
N ALA A 237 4.71 -2.77 25.41
CA ALA A 237 4.27 -1.43 25.02
C ALA A 237 3.05 -1.50 24.09
N LEU A 238 3.08 -2.40 23.10
CA LEU A 238 1.99 -2.60 22.14
C LEU A 238 0.71 -3.09 22.80
N THR A 239 0.78 -4.04 23.74
CA THR A 239 -0.39 -4.57 24.45
C THR A 239 -1.07 -3.56 25.38
N LYS A 240 -0.38 -2.45 25.71
CA LYS A 240 -0.92 -1.37 26.56
C LYS A 240 -1.53 -0.22 25.75
N LEU A 241 -1.45 -0.26 24.42
CA LEU A 241 -2.01 0.80 23.59
C LEU A 241 -3.54 0.80 23.63
N PRO A 242 -4.18 1.98 23.57
CA PRO A 242 -5.62 2.07 23.43
C PRO A 242 -6.05 1.49 22.08
N ILE A 243 -7.06 0.63 22.10
CA ILE A 243 -7.65 0.03 20.92
C ILE A 243 -9.11 0.44 20.85
N ALA A 244 -9.50 1.05 19.73
CA ALA A 244 -10.86 1.54 19.51
C ALA A 244 -11.83 0.45 19.05
N SER A 245 -11.34 -0.62 18.41
CA SER A 245 -12.18 -1.74 18.00
C SER A 245 -12.46 -2.68 19.18
N SER A 246 -13.57 -3.41 19.09
CA SER A 246 -13.96 -4.40 20.11
C SER A 246 -13.04 -5.62 20.06
N ASN A 247 -11.88 -5.51 20.72
CA ASN A 247 -10.93 -6.59 20.98
C ASN A 247 -10.38 -7.31 19.72
N PRO A 248 -9.55 -6.64 18.90
CA PRO A 248 -8.95 -7.27 17.72
C PRO A 248 -7.94 -8.34 18.13
N PHE A 249 -7.79 -9.37 17.29
CA PHE A 249 -6.74 -10.36 17.46
C PHE A 249 -5.36 -9.71 17.21
N LEU A 250 -4.62 -9.46 18.28
CA LEU A 250 -3.26 -8.91 18.23
C LEU A 250 -2.22 -10.04 18.19
N LEU A 251 -1.56 -10.17 17.05
CA LEU A 251 -0.46 -11.11 16.84
C LEU A 251 0.86 -10.35 16.75
N ILE A 252 1.75 -10.57 17.70
CA ILE A 252 3.12 -10.00 17.72
C ILE A 252 4.09 -11.16 17.50
N TYR A 253 4.98 -11.04 16.53
CA TYR A 253 5.93 -12.09 16.17
C TYR A 253 7.30 -11.50 15.82
N PRO A 254 8.40 -12.22 16.09
CA PRO A 254 9.74 -11.77 15.68
C PRO A 254 9.91 -11.90 14.16
N LEU A 255 10.61 -10.94 13.55
CA LEU A 255 11.13 -11.02 12.19
C LEU A 255 12.63 -11.30 12.27
N CYS A 256 13.05 -12.46 11.74
CA CYS A 256 14.45 -12.74 11.50
C CYS A 256 14.81 -12.20 10.12
N ASN A 257 15.74 -11.25 10.05
CA ASN A 257 16.43 -10.86 8.82
C ASN A 257 17.57 -11.84 8.54
#